data_AF-A0A2E3U8Y3-F1
#
_entry.id   AF-A0A2E3U8Y3-F1
#
_cell.length_a   1.000
_cell.length_b   1.000
_cell.length_c   1.000
_cell.angle_alpha   90.00
_cell.angle_beta   90.00
_cell.angle_gamma   90.00
#
_symmetry.space_group_name_H-M   'P 1'
#
loop_
_entity.id
_entity.type
_entity.pdbx_description
1 polymer ?
#
loop_
_entity_poly.entity_id
_entity_poly.type
_entity_poly.pdbx_seq_one_letter_code
_entity_poly.pdbx_strand_id
1 'polypeptide(L)'
;MVSDNGQPCIRCDFCVPVCPEALQPQQLYAFSRFQQHDQARRFDLAQCTECGACEAACPSRLPLVAIFHDEKLALQAQQQADAEAAHWQQRFERHQARQTHDALAQQERKLRKLQAKTQALAEGKPVSRPVSANTETPIAAKSPAQIQAEIAAAVERTRARKAALQNDKSGTQKS
;
A
#
# COMPACT_ATOMS: atom_id res chain seq x y z
N MET A 1 11.08 16.12 22.79
CA MET A 1 12.53 16.43 22.92
C MET A 1 12.96 15.82 24.23
N VAL A 2 13.85 14.81 24.20
CA VAL A 2 14.41 14.22 25.43
C VAL A 2 15.18 15.34 26.13
N SER A 3 14.73 15.74 27.31
CA SER A 3 15.42 16.72 28.14
C SER A 3 16.74 16.11 28.62
N ASP A 4 17.85 16.55 28.05
CA ASP A 4 19.21 16.13 28.40
C ASP A 4 19.61 16.76 29.74
N ASN A 5 19.20 16.12 30.84
CA ASN A 5 19.49 16.57 32.22
C ASN A 5 20.93 16.25 32.67
N GLY A 6 21.79 15.72 31.79
CA GLY A 6 23.17 15.37 32.06
C GLY A 6 24.19 16.39 31.54
N GLN A 7 25.44 16.28 31.99
CA GLN A 7 26.55 16.99 31.34
C GLN A 7 26.85 16.33 29.97
N PRO A 8 27.41 17.05 28.99
CA PRO A 8 27.75 16.46 27.71
C PRO A 8 28.72 15.27 27.87
N CYS A 9 28.54 14.26 27.02
CA CYS A 9 29.44 13.12 26.97
C CYS A 9 30.86 13.56 26.58
N ILE A 10 31.85 13.29 27.44
CA ILE A 10 33.27 13.58 27.18
C ILE A 10 34.04 12.43 26.51
N ARG A 11 33.34 11.33 26.18
CA ARG A 11 33.89 10.14 25.50
C ARG A 11 35.12 9.54 26.22
N CYS A 12 34.98 9.31 27.52
CA CYS A 12 36.03 8.74 28.38
C CYS A 12 36.07 7.19 28.40
N ASP A 13 35.13 6.52 27.73
CA ASP A 13 35.02 5.06 27.62
C ASP A 13 34.92 4.24 28.92
N PHE A 14 34.76 4.87 30.08
CA PHE A 14 34.57 4.17 31.36
C PHE A 14 33.34 3.26 31.42
N CYS A 15 32.35 3.49 30.57
CA CYS A 15 31.14 2.67 30.49
C CYS A 15 31.36 1.30 29.82
N VAL A 16 32.42 1.13 29.02
CA VAL A 16 32.70 -0.12 28.30
C VAL A 16 33.13 -1.26 29.24
N PRO A 17 34.17 -1.12 30.09
CA PRO A 17 34.65 -2.22 30.92
C PRO A 17 33.67 -2.64 32.03
N VAL A 18 32.70 -1.79 32.39
CA VAL A 18 31.70 -2.07 33.43
C VAL A 18 30.44 -2.75 32.90
N CYS A 19 30.28 -2.87 31.59
CA CYS A 19 29.08 -3.45 31.00
C CYS A 19 29.08 -4.98 31.17
N PRO A 20 28.08 -5.58 31.84
CA PRO A 20 28.03 -7.04 32.03
C PRO A 20 27.82 -7.81 30.71
N GLU A 21 27.17 -7.17 29.73
CA GLU A 21 26.89 -7.73 28.41
C GLU A 21 28.02 -7.45 27.39
N ALA A 22 29.13 -6.84 27.83
CA ALA A 22 30.26 -6.44 26.98
C ALA A 22 29.86 -5.59 25.75
N LEU A 23 28.79 -4.80 25.86
CA LEU A 23 28.35 -3.86 24.83
C LEU A 23 29.28 -2.63 24.73
N GLN A 24 29.01 -1.77 23.74
CA GLN A 24 29.67 -0.46 23.60
C GLN A 24 28.69 0.69 23.94
N PRO A 25 28.44 1.02 25.23
CA PRO A 25 27.46 2.05 25.60
C PRO A 25 27.79 3.44 25.02
N GLN A 26 29.07 3.75 24.81
CA GLN A 26 29.48 5.02 24.19
C GLN A 26 28.93 5.18 22.77
N GLN A 27 29.01 4.12 21.95
CA GLN A 27 28.50 4.11 20.58
C GLN A 27 26.97 4.05 20.57
N LEU A 28 26.40 3.17 21.39
CA LEU A 28 24.95 3.05 21.55
C LEU A 28 24.31 4.38 21.95
N TYR A 29 24.90 5.12 22.89
CA TYR A 29 24.42 6.44 23.29
C TYR A 29 24.38 7.41 22.10
N ALA A 30 25.41 7.41 21.26
CA ALA A 30 25.45 8.26 20.07
C ALA A 30 24.34 7.88 19.09
N PHE A 31 24.16 6.58 18.82
CA PHE A 31 23.11 6.10 17.93
C PHE A 31 21.70 6.42 18.44
N SER A 32 21.41 6.17 19.72
CA SER A 32 20.12 6.51 20.33
C SER A 32 19.86 8.02 20.33
N ARG A 33 20.88 8.84 20.62
CA ARG A 33 20.74 10.31 20.61
C ARG A 33 20.40 10.85 19.21
N PHE A 34 20.98 10.26 18.17
CA PHE A 34 20.72 10.64 16.78
C PHE A 34 19.58 9.84 16.13
N GLN A 35 18.81 9.06 16.91
CA GLN A 35 17.70 8.23 16.41
C GLN A 35 18.14 7.29 15.27
N GLN A 36 19.39 6.81 15.33
CA GLN A 36 19.97 5.88 14.35
C GLN A 36 19.65 4.44 14.74
N HIS A 37 18.35 4.11 14.69
CA HIS A 37 17.77 2.82 15.09
C HIS A 37 18.47 1.61 14.47
N ASP A 38 18.83 1.68 13.19
CA ASP A 38 19.49 0.56 12.51
C ASP A 38 20.90 0.30 13.02
N GLN A 39 21.63 1.34 13.41
CA GLN A 39 22.95 1.18 14.01
C GLN A 39 22.81 0.68 15.45
N ALA A 40 21.85 1.20 16.22
CA ALA A 40 21.54 0.69 17.55
C ALA A 40 21.21 -0.81 17.53
N ARG A 41 20.45 -1.27 16.53
CA ARG A 41 20.20 -2.72 16.30
C ARG A 41 21.47 -3.50 15.97
N ARG A 42 22.32 -2.99 15.08
CA ARG A 42 23.58 -3.66 14.68
C ARG A 42 24.60 -3.77 15.82
N PHE A 43 24.55 -2.87 16.78
CA PHE A 43 25.36 -2.89 18.00
C PHE A 43 24.66 -3.61 19.15
N ASP A 44 23.70 -4.48 18.84
CA ASP A 44 23.03 -5.37 19.78
C ASP A 44 22.40 -4.65 20.99
N LEU A 45 21.82 -3.46 20.79
CA LEU A 45 21.14 -2.72 21.88
C LEU A 45 20.03 -3.56 22.55
N ALA A 46 19.42 -4.48 21.81
CA ALA A 46 18.42 -5.41 22.34
C ALA A 46 18.96 -6.31 23.47
N GLN A 47 20.27 -6.56 23.53
CA GLN A 47 20.91 -7.36 24.59
C GLN A 47 21.14 -6.57 25.88
N CYS A 48 21.07 -5.24 25.86
CA CYS A 48 21.23 -4.44 27.07
C CYS A 48 20.23 -4.89 28.13
N THR A 49 20.65 -5.10 29.37
CA THR A 49 19.77 -5.54 30.47
C THR A 49 19.26 -4.40 31.35
N GLU A 50 19.52 -3.15 30.99
CA GLU A 50 19.10 -1.96 31.75
C GLU A 50 19.62 -1.95 33.21
N CYS A 51 20.75 -2.62 33.45
CA CYS A 51 21.34 -2.79 34.80
C CYS A 51 21.91 -1.50 35.42
N GLY A 52 22.10 -0.42 34.65
CA GLY A 52 22.58 0.87 35.15
C GLY A 52 24.08 0.98 35.47
N ALA A 53 24.88 -0.07 35.25
CA ALA A 53 26.33 -0.02 35.51
C ALA A 53 27.05 1.10 34.73
N CYS A 54 26.65 1.32 33.46
CA CYS A 54 27.21 2.37 32.61
C CYS A 54 26.86 3.79 33.06
N GLU A 55 25.68 3.98 33.66
CA GLU A 55 25.21 5.27 34.18
C GLU A 55 25.93 5.61 35.49
N ALA A 56 26.11 4.63 36.37
CA ALA A 56 26.87 4.78 37.62
C ALA A 56 28.36 5.09 37.37
N ALA A 57 28.97 4.49 36.35
CA ALA A 57 30.36 4.74 35.98
C ALA A 57 30.58 6.07 35.24
N CYS A 58 29.52 6.74 34.78
CA CYS A 58 29.63 7.91 33.91
C CYS A 58 29.98 9.18 34.73
N PRO A 59 31.13 9.84 34.48
CA PRO A 59 31.47 11.10 35.16
C PRO A 59 30.52 12.25 34.79
N SER A 60 29.95 12.22 33.58
CA SER A 60 28.98 13.20 33.09
C SER A 60 27.55 12.98 33.63
N ARG A 61 27.31 11.89 34.40
CA ARG A 61 25.99 11.52 34.94
C ARG A 61 24.88 11.50 33.87
N LEU A 62 25.17 10.87 32.73
CA LEU A 62 24.21 10.72 31.64
C LEU A 62 23.15 9.66 32.00
N PRO A 63 21.86 9.91 31.72
CA PRO A 63 20.78 8.95 31.96
C PRO A 63 20.74 7.86 30.88
N LEU A 64 21.81 7.04 30.80
CA LEU A 64 21.98 6.05 29.75
C LEU A 64 20.87 4.99 29.75
N VAL A 65 20.40 4.57 30.92
CA VAL A 65 19.36 3.55 31.02
C VAL A 65 18.06 4.03 30.39
N ALA A 66 17.63 5.26 30.71
CA ALA A 66 16.42 5.85 30.16
C ALA A 66 16.50 5.97 28.63
N ILE A 67 17.64 6.44 28.11
CA ILE A 67 17.86 6.57 26.66
C ILE A 67 17.81 5.21 25.96
N PHE A 68 18.45 4.19 26.53
CA PHE A 68 18.44 2.85 25.95
C PHE A 68 17.07 2.18 26.05
N HIS A 69 16.33 2.43 27.13
CA HIS A 69 14.96 1.97 27.28
C HIS A 69 14.06 2.55 26.19
N ASP A 70 14.07 3.88 26.02
CA ASP A 70 13.28 4.57 24.99
C ASP A 70 13.63 4.07 23.58
N GLU A 71 14.92 3.90 23.32
CA GLU A 71 15.40 3.40 22.03
C GLU A 71 14.94 1.96 21.79
N LYS A 72 15.00 1.07 22.80
CA LYS A 72 14.47 -0.30 22.66
C LYS A 72 12.97 -0.31 22.40
N LEU A 73 12.19 0.56 23.06
CA LEU A 73 10.76 0.68 22.78
C LEU A 73 10.53 1.09 21.32
N ALA A 74 11.32 2.04 20.81
CA ALA A 74 11.27 2.43 19.39
C ALA A 74 11.61 1.26 18.45
N LEU A 75 12.63 0.47 18.78
CA LEU A 75 13.01 -0.72 18.01
C LEU A 75 11.92 -1.79 18.01
N GLN A 76 11.29 -2.04 19.15
CA GLN A 76 10.18 -2.98 19.27
C GLN A 76 8.96 -2.52 18.49
N ALA A 77 8.60 -1.22 18.58
CA ALA A 77 7.51 -0.65 17.82
C ALA A 77 7.73 -0.79 16.30
N GLN A 78 8.95 -0.55 15.83
CA GLN A 78 9.31 -0.77 14.42
C GLN A 78 9.17 -2.24 14.02
N GLN A 79 9.69 -3.16 14.85
CA GLN A 79 9.57 -4.60 14.58
C GLN A 79 8.12 -5.07 14.51
N GLN A 80 7.25 -4.56 15.39
CA GLN A 80 5.82 -4.84 15.36
C GLN A 80 5.16 -4.32 14.09
N ALA A 81 5.44 -3.07 13.71
CA ALA A 81 4.93 -2.48 12.48
C ALA A 81 5.38 -3.27 11.24
N ASP A 82 6.64 -3.68 11.18
CA ASP A 82 7.19 -4.49 10.10
C ASP A 82 6.53 -5.87 10.02
N ALA A 83 6.33 -6.53 11.18
CA ALA A 83 5.67 -7.83 11.26
C ALA A 83 4.19 -7.74 10.83
N GLU A 84 3.48 -6.71 11.26
CA GLU A 84 2.11 -6.45 10.83
C GLU A 84 2.04 -6.20 9.32
N ALA A 85 2.92 -5.34 8.79
CA ALA A 85 3.00 -5.06 7.36
C ALA A 85 3.25 -6.35 6.55
N ALA A 86 4.18 -7.19 6.98
CA ALA A 86 4.47 -8.49 6.36
C ALA A 86 3.23 -9.41 6.37
N HIS A 87 2.51 -9.49 7.50
CA HIS A 87 1.27 -10.26 7.61
C HIS A 87 0.19 -9.75 6.64
N TRP A 88 0.00 -8.43 6.54
CA TRP A 88 -0.96 -7.83 5.62
C TRP A 88 -0.59 -8.07 4.16
N GLN A 89 0.69 -7.95 3.81
CA GLN A 89 1.22 -8.27 2.48
C GLN A 89 0.96 -9.72 2.11
N GLN A 90 1.27 -10.67 2.99
CA GLN A 90 1.02 -12.10 2.76
C GLN A 90 -0.46 -12.39 2.52
N ARG A 91 -1.35 -11.74 3.29
CA ARG A 91 -2.80 -11.89 3.10
C ARG A 91 -3.27 -11.32 1.77
N PHE A 92 -2.77 -10.15 1.40
CA PHE A 92 -3.10 -9.48 0.16
C PHE A 92 -2.65 -10.29 -1.06
N GLU A 93 -1.39 -10.74 -1.07
CA GLU A 93 -0.83 -11.57 -2.13
C GLU A 93 -1.64 -12.87 -2.31
N ARG A 94 -1.95 -13.56 -1.21
CA ARG A 94 -2.77 -14.77 -1.24
C ARG A 94 -4.17 -14.51 -1.81
N HIS A 95 -4.75 -13.34 -1.55
CA HIS A 95 -6.04 -12.96 -2.13
C HIS A 95 -5.93 -12.64 -3.62
N GLN A 96 -4.91 -11.86 -4.01
CA GLN A 96 -4.65 -11.54 -5.41
C GLN A 96 -4.42 -12.81 -6.23
N ALA A 97 -3.63 -13.76 -5.75
CA ALA A 97 -3.38 -15.03 -6.42
C ALA A 97 -4.67 -15.81 -6.71
N ARG A 98 -5.64 -15.81 -5.77
CA ARG A 98 -6.95 -16.43 -6.00
C ARG A 98 -7.73 -15.68 -7.09
N GLN A 99 -7.79 -14.36 -7.00
CA GLN A 99 -8.53 -13.54 -7.96
C GLN A 99 -7.96 -13.68 -9.39
N THR A 100 -6.63 -13.67 -9.53
CA THR A 100 -5.99 -13.80 -10.85
C THR A 100 -6.22 -15.19 -11.43
N HIS A 101 -6.11 -16.25 -10.63
CA HIS A 101 -6.41 -17.62 -11.04
C HIS A 101 -7.87 -17.75 -11.52
N ASP A 102 -8.83 -17.24 -10.75
CA ASP A 102 -10.25 -17.31 -11.11
C ASP A 102 -10.56 -16.50 -12.38
N ALA A 103 -9.95 -15.31 -12.53
CA ALA A 103 -10.11 -14.47 -13.71
C ALA A 103 -9.56 -15.16 -14.98
N LEU A 104 -8.38 -15.78 -14.91
CA LEU A 104 -7.78 -16.53 -16.01
C LEU A 104 -8.68 -17.72 -16.39
N ALA A 105 -9.13 -18.51 -15.41
CA ALA A 105 -10.04 -19.63 -15.64
C ALA A 105 -11.36 -19.19 -16.30
N GLN A 106 -11.88 -18.01 -15.95
CA GLN A 106 -13.06 -17.44 -16.62
C GLN A 106 -12.77 -17.00 -18.05
N GLN A 107 -11.62 -16.37 -18.31
CA GLN A 107 -11.21 -15.96 -19.65
C GLN A 107 -11.06 -17.18 -20.56
N GLU A 108 -10.37 -18.23 -20.12
CA GLU A 108 -10.21 -19.48 -20.86
C GLU A 108 -11.55 -20.14 -21.18
N ARG A 109 -12.47 -20.21 -20.19
CA ARG A 109 -13.83 -20.73 -20.41
C ARG A 109 -14.59 -19.91 -21.45
N LYS A 110 -14.45 -18.58 -21.45
CA LYS A 110 -15.08 -17.70 -22.44
C LYS A 110 -14.48 -17.94 -23.82
N LEU A 111 -13.15 -17.97 -23.94
CA LEU A 111 -12.43 -18.23 -25.19
C LEU A 111 -12.82 -19.59 -25.77
N ARG A 112 -12.84 -20.66 -24.96
CA ARG A 112 -13.26 -22.00 -25.40
C ARG A 112 -14.70 -22.02 -25.93
N LYS A 113 -15.63 -21.31 -25.27
CA LYS A 113 -17.03 -21.18 -25.75
C LYS A 113 -17.10 -20.42 -27.07
N LEU A 114 -16.32 -19.36 -27.23
CA LEU A 114 -16.24 -18.60 -28.49
C LEU A 114 -15.68 -19.47 -29.61
N GLN A 115 -14.58 -20.21 -29.35
CA GLN A 115 -13.96 -21.11 -30.32
C GLN A 115 -14.90 -22.24 -30.76
N ALA A 116 -15.59 -22.89 -29.81
CA ALA A 116 -16.59 -23.91 -30.13
C ALA A 116 -17.74 -23.35 -30.99
N LYS A 117 -18.18 -22.11 -30.69
CA LYS A 117 -19.17 -21.42 -31.52
C LYS A 117 -18.63 -21.11 -32.94
N THR A 118 -17.40 -20.62 -33.07
CA THR A 118 -16.81 -20.33 -34.38
C THR A 118 -16.61 -21.59 -35.22
N GLN A 119 -16.22 -22.71 -34.59
CA GLN A 119 -16.11 -24.02 -35.26
C GLN A 119 -17.49 -24.51 -35.73
N ALA A 120 -18.51 -24.43 -34.88
CA ALA A 120 -19.88 -24.81 -35.26
C ALA A 120 -20.48 -23.96 -36.39
N LEU A 121 -20.11 -22.67 -36.48
CA LEU A 121 -20.46 -21.82 -37.64
C LEU A 121 -19.71 -22.26 -38.91
N ALA A 122 -18.43 -22.59 -38.81
CA ALA A 122 -17.61 -23.03 -39.95
C ALA A 122 -18.07 -24.38 -40.53
N GLU A 123 -18.62 -25.26 -39.68
CA GLU A 123 -19.22 -26.55 -40.07
C GLU A 123 -20.64 -26.42 -40.66
N GLY A 124 -21.16 -25.19 -40.84
CA GLY A 124 -22.41 -24.94 -41.59
C GLY A 124 -23.72 -25.19 -40.83
N LYS A 125 -23.71 -25.26 -39.49
CA LYS A 125 -24.91 -25.50 -38.67
C LYS A 125 -25.70 -24.20 -38.41
N PRO A 126 -27.03 -24.13 -38.65
CA PRO A 126 -27.79 -22.88 -38.56
C PRO A 126 -27.85 -22.37 -37.11
N VAL A 127 -27.46 -21.10 -36.92
CA VAL A 127 -27.57 -20.40 -35.63
C VAL A 127 -29.01 -19.92 -35.46
N SER A 128 -29.86 -20.79 -34.93
CA SER A 128 -31.19 -20.41 -34.46
C SER A 128 -31.06 -19.80 -33.06
N ARG A 129 -31.07 -18.47 -32.97
CA ARG A 129 -31.19 -17.76 -31.68
C ARG A 129 -32.63 -17.97 -31.17
N PRO A 130 -32.89 -18.54 -29.98
CA PRO A 130 -34.23 -18.54 -29.43
C PRO A 130 -34.57 -17.10 -29.04
N VAL A 131 -35.27 -16.41 -29.94
CA VAL A 131 -35.95 -15.17 -29.61
C VAL A 131 -37.19 -15.59 -28.81
N SER A 132 -37.13 -15.48 -27.48
CA SER A 132 -38.34 -15.59 -26.67
C SER A 132 -39.30 -14.50 -27.10
N ALA A 133 -40.45 -14.97 -27.59
CA ALA A 133 -41.61 -14.18 -27.95
C ALA A 133 -42.18 -13.43 -26.73
N ASN A 134 -42.36 -12.11 -26.85
CA ASN A 134 -43.68 -11.49 -26.84
C ASN A 134 -43.58 -9.97 -27.08
N THR A 135 -44.08 -9.50 -28.22
CA THR A 135 -45.14 -8.48 -28.39
C THR A 135 -44.96 -7.89 -29.79
N GLU A 136 -45.87 -8.27 -30.69
CA GLU A 136 -46.03 -7.63 -31.99
C GLU A 136 -46.49 -6.19 -31.76
N THR A 137 -45.56 -5.26 -31.86
CA THR A 137 -45.84 -3.88 -32.27
C THR A 137 -44.98 -3.66 -33.50
N PRO A 138 -45.53 -3.17 -34.63
CA PRO A 138 -44.78 -3.07 -35.87
C PRO A 138 -43.61 -2.11 -35.69
N ILE A 139 -42.40 -2.66 -35.62
CA ILE A 139 -41.18 -1.86 -35.68
C ILE A 139 -41.05 -1.44 -37.15
N ALA A 140 -41.54 -0.26 -37.48
CA ALA A 140 -41.24 0.38 -38.76
C ALA A 140 -39.71 0.40 -38.93
N ALA A 141 -39.23 -0.28 -39.98
CA ALA A 141 -37.82 -0.27 -40.34
C ALA A 141 -37.40 1.17 -40.69
N LYS A 142 -36.88 1.90 -39.69
CA LYS A 142 -36.30 3.22 -39.91
C LYS A 142 -35.10 3.06 -40.86
N SER A 143 -35.05 3.87 -41.91
CA SER A 143 -33.97 3.78 -42.89
C SER A 143 -32.60 4.04 -42.23
N PRO A 144 -31.49 3.54 -42.79
CA PRO A 144 -30.15 3.81 -42.25
C PRO A 144 -29.87 5.30 -42.02
N ALA A 145 -30.46 6.17 -42.85
CA ALA A 145 -30.37 7.63 -42.73
C ALA A 145 -31.06 8.16 -41.47
N GLN A 146 -32.20 7.59 -41.06
CA GLN A 146 -32.91 7.99 -39.84
C GLN A 146 -32.16 7.58 -38.58
N ILE A 147 -31.51 6.41 -38.59
CA ILE A 147 -30.67 5.93 -37.48
C ILE A 147 -29.44 6.84 -37.33
N GLN A 148 -28.80 7.22 -38.45
CA GLN A 148 -27.66 8.14 -38.43
C GLN A 148 -28.04 9.53 -37.92
N ALA A 149 -29.20 10.05 -38.33
CA ALA A 149 -29.71 11.33 -37.84
C ALA A 149 -30.01 11.32 -36.33
N GLU A 150 -30.58 10.21 -35.82
CA GLU A 150 -30.91 10.06 -34.40
C GLU A 150 -29.65 9.93 -33.53
N ILE A 151 -28.61 9.24 -34.02
CA ILE A 151 -27.29 9.16 -33.38
C ILE A 151 -26.60 10.53 -33.37
N ALA A 152 -26.59 11.25 -34.50
CA ALA A 152 -26.01 12.59 -34.58
C ALA A 152 -26.69 13.57 -33.59
N ALA A 153 -28.02 13.55 -33.52
CA ALA A 153 -28.79 14.37 -32.59
C ALA A 153 -28.55 13.99 -31.11
N ALA A 154 -28.26 12.71 -30.80
CA ALA A 154 -27.89 12.29 -29.47
C ALA A 154 -26.47 12.75 -29.08
N VAL A 155 -25.52 12.68 -30.02
CA VAL A 155 -24.14 13.16 -29.83
C VAL A 155 -24.11 14.67 -29.60
N GLU A 156 -24.89 15.44 -30.36
CA GLU A 156 -24.96 16.90 -30.18
C GLU A 156 -25.57 17.30 -28.84
N ARG A 157 -26.66 16.64 -28.39
CA ARG A 157 -27.23 16.88 -27.05
C ARG A 157 -26.22 16.59 -25.94
N THR A 158 -25.43 15.53 -26.09
CA THR A 158 -24.40 15.17 -25.10
C THR A 158 -23.24 16.17 -25.11
N ARG A 159 -22.84 16.65 -26.31
CA ARG A 159 -21.82 17.68 -26.47
C ARG A 159 -22.26 19.02 -25.89
N ALA A 160 -23.51 19.43 -26.12
CA ALA A 160 -24.10 20.64 -25.56
C ALA A 160 -24.17 20.58 -24.02
N ARG A 161 -24.58 19.44 -23.46
CA ARG A 161 -24.61 19.24 -22.01
C ARG A 161 -23.21 19.27 -21.39
N LYS A 162 -22.22 18.72 -22.09
CA LYS A 162 -20.81 18.76 -21.67
C LYS A 162 -20.22 20.17 -21.76
N ALA A 163 -20.55 20.94 -22.79
CA ALA A 163 -20.12 22.33 -22.94
C ALA A 163 -20.72 23.24 -21.86
N ALA A 164 -22.00 23.06 -21.52
CA ALA A 164 -22.64 23.77 -20.40
C ALA A 164 -21.93 23.49 -19.07
N LEU A 165 -21.65 22.21 -18.77
CA LEU A 165 -20.91 21.82 -17.55
C LEU A 165 -19.46 22.33 -17.50
N GLN A 166 -18.84 22.61 -18.66
CA GLN A 166 -17.48 23.18 -18.71
C GLN A 166 -17.48 24.69 -18.48
N ASN A 167 -18.50 25.41 -18.97
CA ASN A 167 -18.63 26.85 -18.78
C ASN A 167 -18.95 27.21 -17.32
N ASP A 168 -19.78 26.39 -16.64
CA ASP A 168 -20.04 26.53 -15.19
C ASP A 168 -18.76 26.37 -14.35
N LYS A 169 -17.85 25.44 -14.73
CA LYS A 169 -16.59 25.21 -14.00
C LYS A 169 -15.56 26.34 -14.15
N SER A 170 -15.54 27.04 -15.28
CA SER A 170 -14.66 28.21 -15.49
C SER A 170 -15.15 29.49 -14.82
N GLY A 171 -16.43 29.58 -14.44
CA GLY A 171 -17.00 30.74 -13.72
C GLY A 171 -16.74 30.73 -12.22
N THR A 172 -16.61 29.55 -11.59
CA THR A 172 -16.42 29.42 -10.13
C THR A 172 -14.96 29.62 -9.67
N GLN A 173 -13.97 29.66 -10.57
CA GLN A 173 -12.54 29.83 -10.23
C GLN A 173 -12.05 31.28 -10.25
N LYS A 174 -12.92 32.27 -10.46
CA LYS A 174 -12.57 33.70 -10.43
C LYS A 174 -13.51 34.48 -9.50
N SER A 175 -13.39 34.23 -8.21
CA SER A 175 -13.82 35.11 -7.10
C SER A 175 -12.90 34.88 -5.92
#